data_AF-A0A1H3JVI3-F1
#
_entry.id   AF-A0A1H3JVI3-F1
#
_cell.length_a   1.000
_cell.length_b   1.000
_cell.length_c   1.000
_cell.angle_alpha   90.00
_cell.angle_beta   90.00
_cell.angle_gamma   90.00
#
_symmetry.space_group_name_H-M   'P 1'
#
loop_
_entity.id
_entity.type
_entity.pdbx_description
1 polymer ?
#
loop_
_entity_poly.entity_id
_entity_poly.type
_entity_poly.pdbx_seq_one_letter_code
_entity_poly.pdbx_strand_id
1 'polypeptide(L)'
;MMCQFTRHLAVCCAAFGLVAASSVNALTLVVADNAITGITGLEIAEQRYDVRFTDGAFNAVYPAAWSGYGPLARQVAQALLAATATLQAAPNWNATLRPRGCQSADSCTVLIPEQADAAAPHARMMQAVEAIYSADRFSTVPDPLWPFDAATDTQYMPDMLYAIITPSR
;
A
#
# COMPACT_ATOMS: atom_id res chain seq x y z
N MET A 1 -3.17 -53.39 -48.44
CA MET A 1 -2.15 -53.17 -49.49
C MET A 1 -1.42 -51.89 -49.13
N MET A 2 -0.13 -52.00 -48.78
CA MET A 2 0.88 -50.93 -48.61
C MET A 2 0.63 -49.81 -47.60
N CYS A 3 1.61 -49.16 -47.01
CA CYS A 3 2.92 -49.53 -46.44
C CYS A 3 3.45 -48.22 -45.83
N GLN A 4 4.05 -48.31 -44.63
CA GLN A 4 5.16 -47.48 -44.14
C GLN A 4 5.06 -45.94 -44.22
N PHE A 5 5.10 -45.30 -43.04
CA PHE A 5 6.06 -44.21 -42.82
C PHE A 5 6.75 -44.38 -41.47
N THR A 6 8.06 -44.54 -41.58
CA THR A 6 9.14 -44.73 -40.61
C THR A 6 9.20 -43.57 -39.61
N ARG A 7 9.06 -43.79 -38.30
CA ARG A 7 10.15 -43.89 -37.31
C ARG A 7 11.28 -42.86 -37.51
N HIS A 8 11.41 -41.86 -36.62
CA HIS A 8 12.62 -41.59 -35.80
C HIS A 8 12.58 -40.29 -34.96
N LEU A 9 12.97 -40.48 -33.68
CA LEU A 9 13.54 -39.56 -32.69
C LEU A 9 12.76 -38.28 -32.30
N ALA A 10 12.15 -38.24 -31.10
CA ALA A 10 12.79 -38.00 -29.79
C ALA A 10 13.38 -36.59 -29.67
N VAL A 11 12.69 -35.71 -28.94
CA VAL A 11 13.19 -34.93 -27.78
C VAL A 11 11.94 -34.41 -27.06
N CYS A 12 11.48 -35.12 -26.03
CA CYS A 12 10.62 -34.54 -25.01
C CYS A 12 11.48 -33.63 -24.14
N CYS A 13 11.68 -32.38 -24.55
CA CYS A 13 12.12 -31.35 -23.62
C CYS A 13 10.92 -31.02 -22.73
N ALA A 14 10.77 -31.80 -21.65
CA ALA A 14 10.02 -31.38 -20.48
C ALA A 14 10.75 -30.17 -19.89
N ALA A 15 10.43 -28.98 -20.40
CA ALA A 15 10.74 -27.74 -19.72
C ALA A 15 9.87 -27.72 -18.46
N PHE A 16 10.40 -28.32 -17.39
CA PHE A 16 10.04 -27.94 -16.04
C PHE A 16 10.44 -26.48 -15.90
N GLY A 17 9.51 -25.58 -16.28
CA GLY A 17 9.55 -24.22 -15.83
C GLY A 17 9.53 -24.28 -14.31
N LEU A 18 10.69 -24.02 -13.72
CA LEU A 18 10.78 -23.51 -12.36
C LEU A 18 9.82 -22.33 -12.29
N VAL A 19 8.61 -22.58 -11.82
CA VAL A 19 7.82 -21.55 -11.17
C VAL A 19 8.72 -21.15 -10.02
N ALA A 20 9.47 -20.07 -10.21
CA ALA A 20 10.00 -19.32 -9.10
C ALA A 20 8.76 -19.03 -8.27
N ALA A 21 8.62 -19.76 -7.16
CA ALA A 21 7.74 -19.36 -6.09
C ALA A 21 8.32 -18.02 -5.65
N SER A 22 7.88 -16.94 -6.30
CA SER A 22 7.99 -15.61 -5.74
C SER A 22 7.34 -15.78 -4.37
N SER A 23 8.18 -15.73 -3.34
CA SER A 23 7.73 -15.60 -1.98
C SER A 23 6.78 -14.41 -1.99
N VAL A 24 5.47 -14.70 -1.98
CA VAL A 24 4.46 -13.72 -1.65
C VAL A 24 4.76 -13.38 -0.21
N ASN A 25 5.65 -12.40 -0.01
CA ASN A 25 6.00 -11.90 1.30
C ASN A 25 4.72 -11.30 1.83
N ALA A 26 4.11 -12.01 2.77
CA ALA A 26 2.85 -11.63 3.35
C ALA A 26 3.03 -10.32 4.11
N LEU A 27 2.20 -9.34 3.76
CA LEU A 27 2.27 -8.02 4.37
C LEU A 27 1.71 -8.10 5.77
N THR A 28 2.44 -7.56 6.74
CA THR A 28 2.08 -7.70 8.15
C THR A 28 1.53 -6.37 8.67
N LEU A 29 0.32 -6.40 9.23
CA LEU A 29 -0.21 -5.26 9.98
C LEU A 29 0.67 -5.01 11.21
N VAL A 30 0.97 -3.74 11.47
CA VAL A 30 1.62 -3.32 12.70
C VAL A 30 0.54 -2.85 13.66
N VAL A 31 0.51 -3.42 14.86
CA VAL A 31 -0.45 -3.06 15.91
C VAL A 31 0.30 -2.63 17.16
N ALA A 32 0.03 -1.42 17.63
CA ALA A 32 0.57 -0.87 18.87
C ALA A 32 -0.52 -0.15 19.65
N ASP A 33 -0.53 -0.32 20.98
CA ASP A 33 -1.51 0.27 21.89
C ASP A 33 -2.97 0.00 21.48
N ASN A 34 -3.26 -1.25 21.06
CA ASN A 34 -4.58 -1.68 20.60
C ASN A 34 -5.12 -0.89 19.38
N ALA A 35 -4.23 -0.41 18.51
CA ALA A 35 -4.58 0.22 17.24
C ALA A 35 -3.61 -0.22 16.13
N ILE A 36 -4.09 -0.27 14.90
CA ILE A 36 -3.26 -0.49 13.72
C ILE A 36 -2.46 0.79 13.46
N THR A 37 -1.15 0.70 13.35
CA THR A 37 -0.26 1.86 13.14
C THR A 37 0.42 1.86 11.79
N GLY A 38 0.26 0.79 11.00
CA GLY A 38 0.93 0.68 9.71
C GLY A 38 1.02 -0.74 9.18
N ILE A 39 1.88 -0.89 8.18
CA ILE A 39 2.19 -2.15 7.48
C ILE A 39 3.69 -2.23 7.29
N THR A 40 4.21 -3.46 7.36
CA THR A 40 5.62 -3.75 7.10
C THR A 40 5.79 -4.79 5.99
N GLY A 41 6.96 -4.75 5.35
CA GLY A 41 7.35 -5.75 4.36
C GLY A 41 6.79 -5.53 2.95
N LEU A 42 6.37 -4.31 2.63
CA LEU A 42 5.80 -3.96 1.32
C LEU A 42 6.89 -3.96 0.25
N GLU A 43 6.89 -4.96 -0.62
CA GLU A 43 7.89 -5.13 -1.67
C GLU A 43 7.45 -4.45 -2.97
N ILE A 44 8.24 -3.48 -3.44
CA ILE A 44 8.03 -2.74 -4.69
C ILE A 44 9.37 -2.68 -5.42
N ALA A 45 9.41 -3.20 -6.66
CA ALA A 45 10.60 -3.17 -7.51
C ALA A 45 11.88 -3.64 -6.77
N GLU A 46 11.79 -4.80 -6.10
CA GLU A 46 12.88 -5.43 -5.32
C GLU A 46 13.32 -4.66 -4.07
N GLN A 47 12.64 -3.56 -3.72
CA GLN A 47 12.89 -2.80 -2.50
C GLN A 47 11.73 -2.99 -1.52
N ARG A 48 12.05 -3.11 -0.22
CA ARG A 48 11.04 -3.20 0.83
C ARG A 48 10.77 -1.84 1.47
N TYR A 49 9.51 -1.63 1.79
CA TYR A 49 9.01 -0.43 2.43
C TYR A 49 8.11 -0.77 3.61
N ASP A 50 8.20 0.08 4.63
CA ASP A 50 7.25 0.14 5.73
C ASP A 50 6.36 1.37 5.52
N VAL A 51 5.08 1.23 5.84
CA VAL A 51 4.07 2.27 5.72
C VAL A 51 3.52 2.54 7.11
N ARG A 52 3.77 3.72 7.66
CA ARG A 52 3.21 4.15 8.95
C ARG A 52 2.00 5.04 8.73
N PHE A 53 0.92 4.77 9.44
CA PHE A 53 -0.26 5.62 9.45
C PHE A 53 -0.14 6.67 10.56
N THR A 54 -0.47 7.91 10.23
CA THR A 54 -0.42 9.04 11.18
C THR A 54 -1.63 9.93 10.98
N ASP A 55 -2.24 10.33 12.09
CA ASP A 55 -3.17 11.44 12.14
C ASP A 55 -2.42 12.77 12.24
N GLY A 56 -3.12 13.87 11.95
CA GLY A 56 -2.57 15.23 12.00
C GLY A 56 -2.42 15.88 10.62
N ALA A 57 -1.99 17.14 10.61
CA ALA A 57 -1.81 17.91 9.37
C ALA A 57 -0.52 17.53 8.65
N PHE A 58 -0.52 17.53 7.31
CA PHE A 58 0.64 17.19 6.47
C PHE A 58 1.94 17.86 6.95
N ASN A 59 1.92 19.18 7.14
CA ASN A 59 3.08 19.97 7.54
C ASN A 59 3.58 19.71 8.98
N ALA A 60 2.79 19.03 9.81
CA ALA A 60 3.19 18.65 11.16
C ALA A 60 3.84 17.26 11.21
N VAL A 61 3.49 16.37 10.28
CA VAL A 61 3.85 14.93 10.36
C VAL A 61 4.83 14.47 9.29
N TYR A 62 4.92 15.18 8.16
CA TYR A 62 5.83 14.81 7.08
C TYR A 62 7.27 15.24 7.36
N PRO A 63 8.26 14.39 7.03
CA PRO A 63 9.66 14.77 7.12
C PRO A 63 9.96 16.01 6.28
N ALA A 64 10.79 16.90 6.81
CA ALA A 64 11.31 18.03 6.06
C ALA A 64 12.03 17.56 4.79
N ALA A 65 11.94 18.34 3.71
CA ALA A 65 12.48 18.08 2.37
C ALA A 65 11.66 17.18 1.42
N TRP A 66 10.46 16.74 1.81
CA TRP A 66 9.62 15.90 0.94
C TRP A 66 8.50 16.72 0.32
N SER A 67 8.41 16.71 -1.02
CA SER A 67 7.35 17.34 -1.81
C SER A 67 6.36 16.32 -2.37
N GLY A 68 6.10 15.26 -1.60
CA GLY A 68 5.37 14.05 -2.02
C GLY A 68 6.28 12.89 -2.39
N TYR A 69 5.68 11.71 -2.62
CA TYR A 69 6.36 10.46 -2.97
C TYR A 69 6.45 10.22 -4.48
N GLY A 70 5.80 11.06 -5.30
CA GLY A 70 5.73 10.89 -6.75
C GLY A 70 5.15 9.51 -7.12
N PRO A 71 5.71 8.81 -8.12
CA PRO A 71 5.21 7.52 -8.57
C PRO A 71 5.17 6.43 -7.49
N LEU A 72 5.95 6.55 -6.42
CA LEU A 72 5.94 5.60 -5.31
C LEU A 72 4.59 5.61 -4.59
N ALA A 73 3.88 6.74 -4.54
CA ALA A 73 2.56 6.82 -3.91
C ALA A 73 1.57 5.81 -4.52
N ARG A 74 1.45 5.81 -5.85
CA ARG A 74 0.56 4.91 -6.59
C ARG A 74 1.01 3.46 -6.48
N GLN A 75 2.31 3.19 -6.52
CA GLN A 75 2.86 1.83 -6.36
C GLN A 75 2.54 1.26 -4.97
N VAL A 76 2.66 2.07 -3.92
CA VAL A 76 2.27 1.66 -2.55
C VAL A 76 0.78 1.38 -2.47
N ALA A 77 -0.07 2.26 -2.98
CA ALA A 77 -1.52 2.03 -2.99
C ALA A 77 -1.92 0.73 -3.70
N GLN A 78 -1.32 0.45 -4.85
CA GLN A 78 -1.54 -0.78 -5.61
C GLN A 78 -1.05 -2.02 -4.87
N ALA A 79 0.12 -1.94 -4.23
CA ALA A 79 0.66 -3.02 -3.41
C ALA A 79 -0.25 -3.31 -2.20
N LEU A 80 -0.77 -2.28 -1.53
CA LEU A 80 -1.74 -2.41 -0.44
C LEU A 80 -3.05 -3.05 -0.90
N LEU A 81 -3.57 -2.66 -2.07
CA LEU A 81 -4.76 -3.29 -2.66
C LEU A 81 -4.54 -4.79 -2.91
N ALA A 82 -3.42 -5.14 -3.55
CA ALA A 82 -3.05 -6.51 -3.86
C ALA A 82 -2.81 -7.34 -2.58
N ALA A 83 -2.37 -6.69 -1.50
CA ALA A 83 -2.12 -7.29 -0.19
C ALA A 83 -3.35 -7.88 0.49
N THR A 84 -4.55 -7.43 0.11
CA THR A 84 -5.79 -7.77 0.83
C THR A 84 -5.97 -9.28 1.06
N ALA A 85 -5.58 -10.11 0.09
CA ALA A 85 -5.69 -11.57 0.21
C ALA A 85 -4.56 -12.23 1.02
N THR A 86 -3.48 -11.50 1.29
CA THR A 86 -2.22 -12.01 1.85
C THR A 86 -1.80 -11.28 3.13
N LEU A 87 -2.65 -10.37 3.61
CA LEU A 87 -2.46 -9.59 4.81
C LEU A 87 -2.44 -10.52 6.02
N GLN A 88 -1.29 -10.61 6.66
CA GLN A 88 -1.13 -11.34 7.90
C GLN A 88 -1.55 -10.44 9.06
N ALA A 89 -2.45 -11.01 9.86
CA ALA A 89 -2.82 -10.49 11.16
C ALA A 89 -1.57 -10.41 12.05
N ALA A 90 -1.36 -9.25 12.68
CA ALA A 90 -0.39 -9.12 13.77
C ALA A 90 -0.71 -10.13 14.90
N PRO A 91 0.25 -10.55 15.73
CA PRO A 91 -0.01 -11.48 16.84
C PRO A 91 -1.12 -11.06 17.81
N ASN A 92 -1.35 -9.75 17.93
CA ASN A 92 -2.37 -9.10 18.76
C ASN A 92 -3.55 -8.53 17.94
N TRP A 93 -3.68 -8.95 16.68
CA TRP A 93 -4.76 -8.49 15.81
C TRP A 93 -6.13 -9.04 16.25
N ASN A 94 -7.17 -8.23 16.06
CA ASN A 94 -8.55 -8.64 16.11
C ASN A 94 -9.42 -7.73 15.21
N ALA A 95 -10.59 -8.21 14.81
CA ALA A 95 -11.49 -7.51 13.87
C ALA A 95 -12.07 -6.18 14.40
N THR A 96 -11.85 -5.84 15.68
CA THR A 96 -12.27 -4.54 16.25
C THR A 96 -11.17 -3.48 16.21
N LEU A 97 -9.94 -3.87 15.84
CA LEU A 97 -8.84 -2.92 15.70
C LEU A 97 -9.09 -1.97 14.54
N ARG A 98 -8.68 -0.72 14.75
CA ARG A 98 -8.78 0.35 13.76
C ARG A 98 -7.42 1.00 13.57
N PRO A 99 -7.17 1.62 12.41
CA PRO A 99 -6.01 2.46 12.28
C PRO A 99 -6.04 3.61 13.29
N ARG A 100 -4.90 3.90 13.89
CA ARG A 100 -4.74 4.91 14.93
C ARG A 100 -5.11 6.28 14.36
N GLY A 101 -6.05 6.96 15.04
CA GLY A 101 -6.56 8.27 14.63
C GLY A 101 -7.88 8.22 13.86
N CYS A 102 -8.35 7.04 13.43
CA CYS A 102 -9.66 6.90 12.79
C CYS A 102 -10.79 6.79 13.83
N GLN A 103 -11.86 7.53 13.65
CA GLN A 103 -13.04 7.57 14.52
C GLN A 103 -14.13 6.59 14.06
N SER A 104 -14.27 6.36 12.76
CA SER A 104 -15.23 5.44 12.16
C SER A 104 -14.88 3.97 12.41
N ALA A 105 -15.93 3.16 12.54
CA ALA A 105 -15.85 1.71 12.62
C ALA A 105 -15.68 1.05 11.26
N ASP A 106 -16.17 1.71 10.23
CA ASP A 106 -16.50 1.06 8.97
C ASP A 106 -15.35 1.18 7.99
N SER A 107 -14.71 2.35 7.96
CA SER A 107 -13.60 2.63 7.05
C SER A 107 -12.72 3.75 7.55
N CYS A 108 -11.49 3.76 7.06
CA CYS A 108 -10.57 4.88 7.20
C CYS A 108 -9.81 5.13 5.90
N THR A 109 -9.78 6.38 5.45
CA THR A 109 -9.06 6.79 4.26
C THR A 109 -7.62 7.08 4.62
N VAL A 110 -6.68 6.46 3.91
CA VAL A 110 -5.25 6.70 4.02
C VAL A 110 -4.80 7.48 2.79
N LEU A 111 -4.39 8.72 3.02
CA LEU A 111 -3.82 9.62 2.03
C LEU A 111 -2.33 9.35 1.86
N ILE A 112 -1.92 9.04 0.63
CA ILE A 112 -0.52 8.86 0.23
C ILE A 112 -0.13 10.04 -0.68
N PRO A 113 0.62 11.03 -0.19
CA PRO A 113 0.95 12.25 -0.92
C PRO A 113 1.76 11.93 -2.17
N GLU A 114 1.17 12.19 -3.34
CA GLU A 114 1.85 12.03 -4.63
C GLU A 114 2.64 13.29 -4.96
N GLN A 115 2.04 14.46 -4.78
CA GLN A 115 2.63 15.74 -5.12
C GLN A 115 2.27 16.84 -4.11
N ALA A 116 3.26 17.65 -3.76
CA ALA A 116 3.09 18.92 -3.07
C ALA A 116 3.87 20.04 -3.78
N ASP A 117 3.46 21.30 -3.60
CA ASP A 117 4.08 22.46 -4.26
C ASP A 117 5.39 22.93 -3.59
N ALA A 118 5.65 22.46 -2.37
CA ALA A 118 6.89 22.66 -1.64
C ALA A 118 7.15 21.48 -0.70
N ALA A 119 8.19 21.57 0.13
CA ALA A 119 8.46 20.62 1.18
C ALA A 119 7.80 21.03 2.51
N ALA A 120 7.43 20.06 3.34
CA ALA A 120 7.02 20.32 4.72
C ALA A 120 8.13 21.12 5.45
N PRO A 121 7.79 22.08 6.34
CA PRO A 121 6.47 22.33 6.92
C PRO A 121 5.66 23.45 6.22
N HIS A 122 6.02 23.83 5.00
CA HIS A 122 5.34 24.91 4.26
C HIS A 122 4.73 24.43 2.94
N ALA A 123 4.50 23.12 2.82
CA ALA A 123 3.93 22.51 1.65
C ALA A 123 2.42 22.65 1.62
N ARG A 124 1.87 22.87 0.42
CA ARG A 124 0.48 22.52 0.13
C ARG A 124 0.48 21.26 -0.71
N MET A 125 -0.20 20.25 -0.20
CA MET A 125 -0.43 19.03 -0.97
C MET A 125 -1.31 19.37 -2.17
N MET A 126 -0.93 18.91 -3.34
CA MET A 126 -1.62 19.18 -4.60
C MET A 126 -2.32 17.92 -5.11
N GLN A 127 -1.76 16.74 -4.82
CA GLN A 127 -2.26 15.43 -5.25
C GLN A 127 -1.94 14.37 -4.19
N ALA A 128 -2.90 13.48 -3.93
CA ALA A 128 -2.72 12.29 -3.11
C ALA A 128 -3.42 11.09 -3.75
N VAL A 129 -2.87 9.91 -3.49
CA VAL A 129 -3.53 8.65 -3.78
C VAL A 129 -4.23 8.18 -2.52
N GLU A 130 -5.48 7.73 -2.65
CA GLU A 130 -6.27 7.25 -1.52
C GLU A 130 -6.30 5.71 -1.46
N ALA A 131 -6.05 5.17 -0.28
CA ALA A 131 -6.31 3.78 0.05
C ALA A 131 -7.29 3.72 1.22
N ILE A 132 -8.43 3.05 1.06
CA ILE A 132 -9.42 2.89 2.11
C ILE A 132 -9.15 1.57 2.84
N TYR A 133 -8.89 1.65 4.14
CA TYR A 133 -8.87 0.49 5.03
C TYR A 133 -10.27 0.24 5.59
N SER A 134 -10.82 -0.95 5.39
CA SER A 134 -12.11 -1.38 5.99
C SER A 134 -12.06 -2.88 6.21
N ALA A 135 -12.57 -3.39 7.34
CA ALA A 135 -12.69 -4.84 7.60
C ALA A 135 -11.48 -5.67 7.12
N ASP A 136 -10.27 -5.22 7.47
CA ASP A 136 -8.99 -5.88 7.20
C ASP A 136 -8.57 -6.00 5.73
N ARG A 137 -9.17 -5.16 4.87
CA ARG A 137 -8.82 -5.03 3.46
C ARG A 137 -8.52 -3.59 3.10
N PHE A 138 -7.66 -3.44 2.10
CA PHE A 138 -7.51 -2.18 1.39
C PHE A 138 -8.36 -2.21 0.13
N SER A 139 -9.10 -1.14 -0.11
CA SER A 139 -9.73 -0.86 -1.40
C SER A 139 -9.22 0.46 -1.94
N THR A 140 -9.03 0.56 -3.25
CA THR A 140 -8.64 1.82 -3.90
C THR A 140 -9.86 2.64 -4.25
N VAL A 141 -9.73 3.95 -4.12
CA VAL A 141 -10.57 4.90 -4.85
C VAL A 141 -9.89 5.14 -6.21
N PRO A 142 -10.61 5.06 -7.35
CA PRO A 142 -10.00 5.27 -8.66
C PRO A 142 -9.38 6.66 -8.83
N ASP A 143 -8.25 6.73 -9.55
CA ASP A 143 -7.52 7.97 -9.94
C ASP A 143 -8.42 8.98 -10.68
N PRO A 144 -8.12 10.29 -10.62
CA PRO A 144 -7.73 11.11 -9.46
C PRO A 144 -8.91 11.99 -9.00
N LEU A 145 -9.11 12.10 -7.69
CA LEU A 145 -10.09 13.02 -7.11
C LEU A 145 -9.52 14.44 -6.98
N TRP A 146 -9.44 15.15 -8.12
CA TRP A 146 -9.45 16.62 -8.19
C TRP A 146 -8.25 17.28 -7.46
N PRO A 147 -8.04 18.62 -7.52
CA PRO A 147 -7.04 19.24 -6.65
C PRO A 147 -7.49 19.08 -5.18
N PHE A 148 -6.81 18.22 -4.43
CA PHE A 148 -7.01 18.01 -2.99
C PHE A 148 -6.18 19.04 -2.22
N ASP A 149 -6.81 19.80 -1.32
CA ASP A 149 -6.10 20.68 -0.38
C ASP A 149 -6.22 20.11 1.04
N ALA A 150 -5.13 19.50 1.50
CA ALA A 150 -4.99 18.96 2.85
C ALA A 150 -5.44 19.91 3.96
N ALA A 151 -5.22 21.22 3.80
CA ALA A 151 -5.53 22.21 4.83
C ALA A 151 -7.04 22.40 5.01
N THR A 152 -7.83 22.22 3.94
CA THR A 152 -9.29 22.36 3.98
C THR A 152 -9.99 21.03 4.07
N ASP A 153 -9.54 20.01 3.34
CA ASP A 153 -10.30 18.79 3.12
C ASP A 153 -10.22 17.84 4.32
N THR A 154 -9.07 17.81 5.01
CA THR A 154 -8.91 17.04 6.25
C THR A 154 -9.69 17.59 7.43
N GLN A 155 -10.07 18.87 7.41
CA GLN A 155 -10.84 19.47 8.49
C GLN A 155 -12.28 18.92 8.56
N TYR A 156 -12.82 18.46 7.42
CA TYR A 156 -14.20 17.99 7.30
C TYR A 156 -14.32 16.46 7.19
N MET A 157 -13.19 15.74 7.20
CA MET A 157 -13.14 14.28 7.06
C MET A 157 -12.39 13.67 8.25
N PRO A 158 -13.10 13.32 9.34
CA PRO A 158 -12.49 12.88 10.60
C PRO A 158 -11.79 11.51 10.53
N ASP A 159 -11.96 10.79 9.42
CA ASP A 159 -11.43 9.45 9.19
C ASP A 159 -10.38 9.43 8.09
N MET A 160 -9.49 10.42 8.10
CA MET A 160 -8.36 10.52 7.18
C MET A 160 -7.03 10.48 7.92
N LEU A 161 -6.16 9.58 7.48
CA LEU A 161 -4.78 9.46 7.93
C LEU A 161 -3.82 9.74 6.78
N TYR A 162 -2.58 10.07 7.12
CA TYR A 162 -1.48 10.10 6.17
C TYR A 162 -0.63 8.84 6.25
N ALA A 163 -0.12 8.38 5.11
CA ALA A 163 0.85 7.29 5.00
C ALA A 163 2.29 7.79 4.88
N ILE A 164 3.12 7.57 5.90
CA ILE A 164 4.56 7.81 5.83
C ILE A 164 5.25 6.54 5.32
N ILE A 165 5.82 6.61 4.13
CA ILE A 165 6.54 5.52 3.46
C ILE A 165 8.04 5.66 3.75
N THR A 166 8.65 4.59 4.26
CA THR A 166 10.10 4.52 4.52
C THR A 166 10.67 3.21 4.00
N PRO A 167 11.90 3.17 3.44
CA PRO A 167 12.57 1.91 3.15
C PRO A 167 12.70 1.05 4.42
N SER A 168 12.33 -0.23 4.33
CA SER A 168 12.58 -1.21 5.40
C SER A 168 14.08 -1.51 5.47
N ARG A 169 14.57 -1.84 6.67
CA ARG A 169 15.97 -2.26 6.89
C ARG A 169 16.15 -3.77 6.77
#